data_AF-A0AAV4S6A1-F1
#
_entry.id   AF-A0AAV4S6A1-F1
#
_cell.length_a   1.000
_cell.length_b   1.000
_cell.length_c   1.000
_cell.angle_alpha   90.00
_cell.angle_beta   90.00
_cell.angle_gamma   90.00
#
_symmetry.space_group_name_H-M   'P 1'
#
loop_
_entity.id
_entity.type
_entity.pdbx_description
1 polymer ?
#
loop_
_entity_poly.entity_id
_entity_poly.type
_entity_poly.pdbx_seq_one_letter_code
_entity_poly.pdbx_strand_id
1 'polypeptide(L)'
;MVTRIPASPNPSLPQVAVMATSGVHLRLVGTVILCFILALFVQVNAYGAFPTREVISKWAEIFQERLLVDLDKFTGIKNLEKTYDDLRKAKLHKVEGLALVHKMSKDVTESLEKKLNALKTLVDKAEQAVKDYKYDSSLKLDNVKFCEAERLYNNDARLEYSEKFKKGVNYTYSGVHIPVEIFEESVEILNGLKWTNTLDKHFIENAKRTSQI
;
A
#
# COMPACT_ATOMS: atom_id res chain seq x y z
N MET A 1 -47.49 48.35 82.87
CA MET A 1 -47.89 47.51 84.02
C MET A 1 -46.86 46.39 84.11
N VAL A 2 -45.77 46.58 84.87
CA VAL A 2 -45.65 46.22 86.31
C VAL A 2 -45.88 44.71 86.48
N THR A 3 -44.87 43.86 86.22
CA THR A 3 -43.85 43.34 87.17
C THR A 3 -44.40 42.67 88.43
N ARG A 4 -44.07 41.38 88.63
CA ARG A 4 -43.29 40.88 89.79
C ARG A 4 -42.95 39.38 89.70
N ILE A 5 -41.73 39.06 90.11
CA ILE A 5 -41.25 37.73 90.52
C ILE A 5 -41.13 37.77 92.06
N PRO A 6 -41.30 36.64 92.79
CA PRO A 6 -40.17 36.08 93.55
C PRO A 6 -40.20 34.51 93.50
N ALA A 7 -39.25 33.73 94.01
CA ALA A 7 -38.13 33.97 94.93
C ALA A 7 -36.94 32.99 94.67
N SER A 8 -35.82 33.19 95.40
CA SER A 8 -34.66 32.28 95.51
C SER A 8 -34.15 32.28 96.96
N PRO A 9 -33.42 31.24 97.41
CA PRO A 9 -32.04 31.45 97.91
C PRO A 9 -31.04 30.39 97.34
N ASN A 10 -29.74 30.63 97.04
CA ASN A 10 -28.58 31.29 97.70
C ASN A 10 -27.75 30.31 98.63
N PRO A 11 -26.45 30.54 98.97
CA PRO A 11 -25.28 30.18 98.13
C PRO A 11 -24.05 29.57 98.87
N SER A 12 -23.02 29.14 98.11
CA SER A 12 -21.59 29.00 98.53
C SER A 12 -20.70 28.61 97.34
N LEU A 13 -19.39 28.91 97.18
CA LEU A 13 -18.40 29.87 97.73
C LEU A 13 -17.33 30.14 96.60
N PRO A 14 -16.25 30.96 96.72
CA PRO A 14 -15.70 31.68 95.54
C PRO A 14 -14.22 31.40 95.09
N GLN A 15 -13.92 31.87 93.87
CA GLN A 15 -12.68 32.54 93.37
C GLN A 15 -11.30 31.84 93.39
N VAL A 16 -10.53 32.00 92.29
CA VAL A 16 -9.25 32.76 92.17
C VAL A 16 -8.66 32.55 90.76
N ALA A 17 -8.02 33.59 90.19
CA ALA A 17 -7.35 33.54 88.88
C ALA A 17 -5.86 33.93 88.97
N VAL A 18 -4.99 33.29 88.18
CA VAL A 18 -3.58 33.68 87.97
C VAL A 18 -3.18 33.43 86.50
N MET A 19 -2.40 34.35 85.90
CA MET A 19 -1.97 34.33 84.50
C MET A 19 -0.76 33.41 84.21
N ALA A 20 -0.64 32.90 82.98
CA ALA A 20 0.59 32.29 82.46
C ALA A 20 0.73 32.47 80.93
N THR A 21 1.64 33.35 80.49
CA THR A 21 1.85 33.69 79.06
C THR A 21 2.83 32.77 78.33
N SER A 22 3.62 31.95 79.04
CA SER A 22 4.52 30.95 78.45
C SER A 22 3.80 29.86 77.66
N GLY A 23 2.53 29.60 77.97
CA GLY A 23 1.74 28.57 77.29
C GLY A 23 1.33 28.91 75.85
N VAL A 24 1.36 30.18 75.43
CA VAL A 24 0.78 30.60 74.14
C VAL A 24 1.65 30.18 72.96
N HIS A 25 2.97 30.38 73.01
CA HIS A 25 3.88 29.94 71.96
C HIS A 25 3.94 28.41 71.84
N LEU A 26 3.94 27.70 72.98
CA LEU A 26 3.93 26.23 72.99
C LEU A 26 2.62 25.68 72.40
N ARG A 27 1.48 26.33 72.68
CA ARG A 27 0.19 26.02 72.04
C ARG A 27 0.20 26.31 70.54
N LEU A 28 0.76 27.44 70.10
CA LEU A 28 0.85 27.78 68.68
C LEU A 28 1.66 26.73 67.90
N VAL A 29 2.86 26.39 68.38
CA VAL A 29 3.72 25.35 67.79
C VAL A 29 2.99 23.99 67.80
N GLY A 30 2.33 23.63 68.90
CA GLY A 30 1.50 22.43 68.98
C GLY A 30 0.37 22.40 67.94
N THR A 31 -0.33 23.53 67.73
CA THR A 31 -1.38 23.62 66.69
C THR A 31 -0.82 23.57 65.28
N VAL A 32 0.33 24.17 65.00
CA VAL A 32 0.97 24.11 63.68
C VAL A 32 1.42 22.68 63.36
N ILE A 33 2.03 21.99 64.34
CA ILE A 33 2.41 20.58 64.20
C ILE A 33 1.17 19.69 64.00
N LEU A 34 0.09 19.92 64.78
CA LEU A 34 -1.16 19.18 64.62
C LEU A 34 -1.79 19.40 63.24
N CYS A 35 -1.85 20.65 62.75
CA CYS A 35 -2.33 20.97 61.41
C CYS A 35 -1.45 20.36 60.32
N PHE A 36 -0.13 20.30 60.50
CA PHE A 36 0.80 19.65 59.57
C PHE A 36 0.62 18.13 59.54
N ILE A 37 0.44 17.49 60.71
CA ILE A 37 0.12 16.06 60.82
C ILE A 37 -1.24 15.76 60.16
N LEU A 38 -2.25 16.59 60.38
CA LEU A 38 -3.57 16.44 59.74
C LEU A 38 -3.48 16.61 58.21
N ALA A 39 -2.68 17.57 57.71
CA ALA A 39 -2.45 17.75 56.29
C ALA A 39 -1.75 16.53 55.65
N LEU A 40 -0.74 15.96 56.32
CA LEU A 40 -0.10 14.71 55.90
C LEU A 40 -1.11 13.54 55.90
N PHE A 41 -1.97 13.44 56.91
CA PHE A 41 -2.99 12.38 56.99
C PHE A 41 -4.04 12.47 55.86
N VAL A 42 -4.40 13.69 55.45
CA VAL A 42 -5.27 13.93 54.28
C VAL A 42 -4.55 13.54 52.98
N GLN A 43 -3.25 13.80 52.85
CA GLN A 43 -2.47 13.38 51.68
C GLN A 43 -2.33 11.86 51.56
N VAL A 44 -2.17 11.13 52.67
CA VAL A 44 -2.11 9.64 52.63
C VAL A 44 -3.39 9.03 52.05
N ASN A 45 -4.56 9.62 52.33
CA ASN A 45 -5.84 9.19 51.73
C ASN A 45 -6.06 9.68 50.28
N ALA A 46 -5.23 10.61 49.78
CA ALA A 46 -5.29 11.10 48.40
C ALA A 46 -4.48 10.23 47.43
N TYR A 47 -3.47 9.51 47.91
CA TYR A 47 -2.81 8.43 47.15
C TYR A 47 -3.67 7.17 47.22
N GLY A 48 -4.70 7.10 46.38
CA GLY A 48 -5.53 5.91 46.22
C GLY A 48 -4.66 4.67 46.02
N ALA A 49 -4.81 3.67 46.89
CA ALA A 49 -4.04 2.44 46.84
C ALA A 49 -4.14 1.79 45.44
N PHE A 50 -3.06 1.14 45.01
CA PHE A 50 -3.02 0.50 43.68
C PHE A 50 -4.26 -0.43 43.52
N PRO A 51 -5.04 -0.28 42.44
CA PRO A 51 -6.31 -0.98 42.30
C PRO A 51 -6.13 -2.48 42.38
N THR A 52 -7.07 -3.16 43.07
CA THR A 52 -7.03 -4.62 43.19
C THR A 52 -7.16 -5.27 41.81
N ARG A 53 -6.66 -6.51 41.68
CA ARG A 53 -6.72 -7.28 40.42
C ARG A 53 -8.13 -7.34 39.83
N GLU A 54 -9.15 -7.41 40.67
CA GLU A 54 -10.57 -7.42 40.28
C GLU A 54 -11.00 -6.11 39.60
N VAL A 55 -10.57 -4.96 40.14
CA VAL A 55 -10.84 -3.64 39.55
C VAL A 55 -10.13 -3.49 38.19
N ILE A 56 -8.90 -3.98 38.08
CA ILE A 56 -8.14 -3.95 36.82
C ILE A 56 -8.78 -4.87 35.77
N SER A 57 -9.20 -6.09 36.14
CA SER A 57 -9.92 -7.01 35.24
C SER A 57 -11.20 -6.38 34.70
N LYS A 58 -12.04 -5.86 35.62
CA LYS A 58 -13.31 -5.23 35.26
C LYS A 58 -13.13 -3.98 34.39
N TRP A 59 -12.08 -3.19 34.63
CA TRP A 59 -11.75 -2.07 33.74
C TRP A 59 -11.32 -2.55 32.35
N ALA A 60 -10.47 -3.59 32.26
CA ALA A 60 -10.00 -4.13 30.99
C ALA A 60 -11.14 -4.75 30.17
N GLU A 61 -12.06 -5.47 30.82
CA GLU A 61 -13.28 -6.02 30.22
C GLU A 61 -14.14 -4.90 29.61
N ILE A 62 -14.48 -3.87 30.40
CA ILE A 62 -15.28 -2.71 29.94
C ILE A 62 -14.56 -1.96 28.81
N PHE A 63 -13.24 -1.82 28.88
CA PHE A 63 -12.45 -1.17 27.83
C PHE A 63 -12.46 -1.98 26.53
N GLN A 64 -12.27 -3.31 26.60
CA GLN A 64 -12.32 -4.20 25.45
C GLN A 64 -13.70 -4.20 24.78
N GLU A 65 -14.78 -4.27 25.56
CA GLU A 65 -16.15 -4.22 25.03
C GLU A 65 -16.41 -2.91 24.25
N ARG A 66 -16.04 -1.76 24.84
CA ARG A 66 -16.18 -0.45 24.20
C ARG A 66 -15.33 -0.34 22.94
N LEU A 67 -14.06 -0.77 23.02
CA LEU A 67 -13.15 -0.76 21.89
C LEU A 67 -13.66 -1.60 20.72
N LEU A 68 -14.24 -2.77 20.97
CA LEU A 68 -14.83 -3.61 19.92
C LEU A 68 -16.11 -2.99 19.32
N VAL A 69 -16.93 -2.29 20.12
CA VAL A 69 -18.10 -1.54 19.63
C VAL A 69 -17.67 -0.36 18.75
N ASP A 70 -16.69 0.44 19.20
CA ASP A 70 -16.20 1.58 18.42
C ASP A 70 -15.44 1.14 17.16
N LEU A 71 -14.60 0.10 17.25
CA LEU A 71 -13.93 -0.48 16.08
C LEU A 71 -14.94 -0.98 15.04
N ASP A 72 -15.98 -1.71 15.44
CA ASP A 72 -17.04 -2.13 14.50
C ASP A 72 -17.82 -0.95 13.93
N LYS A 73 -18.09 0.09 14.73
CA LYS A 73 -18.74 1.33 14.27
C LYS A 73 -17.90 2.10 13.23
N PHE A 74 -16.59 2.15 13.39
CA PHE A 74 -15.69 2.86 12.46
C PHE A 74 -15.27 2.01 11.24
N THR A 75 -15.04 0.71 11.42
CA THR A 75 -14.61 -0.19 10.33
C THR A 75 -15.78 -0.83 9.56
N GLY A 76 -16.96 -0.92 10.18
CA GLY A 76 -18.12 -1.60 9.62
C GLY A 76 -17.94 -3.13 9.50
N ILE A 77 -17.04 -3.74 10.26
CA ILE A 77 -16.63 -5.14 10.03
C ILE A 77 -17.78 -6.15 10.11
N LYS A 78 -18.73 -5.99 11.04
CA LYS A 78 -19.94 -6.86 11.10
C LYS A 78 -20.90 -6.62 9.93
N ASN A 79 -20.86 -5.44 9.30
CA ASN A 79 -21.63 -5.19 8.08
C ASN A 79 -20.95 -5.80 6.85
N LEU A 80 -19.62 -5.79 6.82
CA LEU A 80 -18.83 -6.47 5.79
C LEU A 80 -19.04 -7.99 5.84
N GLU A 81 -18.92 -8.60 7.01
CA GLU A 81 -19.19 -10.02 7.28
C GLU A 81 -20.58 -10.44 6.75
N LYS A 82 -21.65 -9.76 7.20
CA LYS A 82 -23.02 -9.97 6.70
C LYS A 82 -23.18 -9.80 5.19
N THR A 83 -22.38 -8.94 4.56
CA THR A 83 -22.43 -8.70 3.11
C THR A 83 -21.70 -9.81 2.35
N TYR A 84 -20.63 -10.40 2.92
CA TYR A 84 -19.94 -11.56 2.36
C TYR A 84 -20.75 -12.86 2.53
N ASP A 85 -21.47 -13.01 3.64
CA ASP A 85 -22.38 -14.14 3.88
C ASP A 85 -23.63 -14.09 2.99
N ASP A 86 -23.99 -12.92 2.42
CA ASP A 86 -25.08 -12.78 1.45
C ASP A 86 -24.69 -13.30 0.06
N LEU A 87 -24.61 -14.62 -0.06
CA LEU A 87 -24.33 -15.35 -1.31
C LEU A 87 -25.39 -15.14 -2.42
N ARG A 88 -26.42 -14.32 -2.22
CA ARG A 88 -27.35 -13.93 -3.30
C ARG A 88 -26.66 -13.16 -4.42
N LYS A 89 -25.55 -12.47 -4.11
CA LYS A 89 -24.79 -11.63 -5.06
C LYS A 89 -23.50 -12.28 -5.57
N ALA A 90 -23.07 -13.39 -4.98
CA ALA A 90 -21.77 -14.01 -5.27
C ALA A 90 -21.87 -15.54 -5.33
N LYS A 91 -21.11 -16.16 -6.24
CA LYS A 91 -21.02 -17.62 -6.37
C LYS A 91 -19.68 -18.09 -5.85
N LEU A 92 -19.69 -18.85 -4.75
CA LEU A 92 -18.50 -19.51 -4.24
C LEU A 92 -18.06 -20.63 -5.20
N HIS A 93 -16.83 -20.56 -5.69
CA HIS A 93 -16.22 -21.60 -6.53
C HIS A 93 -15.02 -22.19 -5.80
N LYS A 94 -14.99 -23.52 -5.64
CA LYS A 94 -13.84 -24.23 -5.08
C LYS A 94 -12.68 -24.15 -6.10
N VAL A 95 -11.54 -23.60 -5.68
CA VAL A 95 -10.33 -23.56 -6.52
C VAL A 95 -9.50 -24.81 -6.28
N GLU A 96 -9.49 -25.72 -7.26
CA GLU A 96 -8.63 -26.90 -7.30
C GLU A 96 -7.22 -26.50 -7.75
N GLY A 97 -6.29 -26.29 -6.80
CA GLY A 97 -4.95 -25.75 -7.08
C GLY A 97 -4.15 -26.54 -8.13
N LEU A 98 -4.17 -27.87 -8.07
CA LEU A 98 -3.49 -28.72 -9.06
C LEU A 98 -4.08 -28.58 -10.46
N ALA A 99 -5.41 -28.50 -10.58
CA ALA A 99 -6.08 -28.31 -11.86
C ALA A 99 -5.79 -26.91 -12.45
N LEU A 100 -5.69 -25.89 -11.60
CA LEU A 100 -5.31 -24.53 -12.01
C LEU A 100 -3.86 -24.48 -12.52
N VAL A 101 -2.91 -25.09 -11.81
CA VAL A 101 -1.50 -25.18 -12.25
C VAL A 101 -1.37 -25.97 -13.54
N HIS A 102 -2.08 -27.10 -13.67
CA HIS A 102 -2.11 -27.89 -14.90
C HIS A 102 -2.66 -27.08 -16.08
N LYS A 103 -3.76 -26.33 -15.87
CA LYS A 103 -4.31 -25.43 -16.89
C LYS A 103 -3.30 -24.35 -17.29
N MET A 104 -2.70 -23.66 -16.32
CA MET A 104 -1.69 -22.62 -16.58
C MET A 104 -0.48 -23.17 -17.35
N SER A 105 0.01 -24.36 -16.98
CA SER A 105 1.08 -25.06 -17.70
C SER A 105 0.71 -25.35 -19.16
N LYS A 106 -0.52 -25.82 -19.39
CA LYS A 106 -1.06 -26.05 -20.74
C LYS A 106 -1.16 -24.73 -21.54
N ASP A 107 -1.78 -23.69 -20.98
CA ASP A 107 -1.98 -22.39 -21.64
C ASP A 107 -0.62 -21.75 -22.01
N VAL A 108 0.40 -21.88 -21.15
CA VAL A 108 1.78 -21.44 -21.43
C VAL A 108 2.43 -22.29 -22.52
N THR A 109 2.25 -23.61 -22.50
CA THR A 109 2.78 -24.53 -23.52
C THR A 109 2.22 -24.19 -24.90
N GLU A 110 0.90 -24.00 -25.02
CA GLU A 110 0.25 -23.60 -26.27
C GLU A 110 0.71 -22.20 -26.75
N SER A 111 0.99 -21.27 -25.83
CA SER A 111 1.58 -19.96 -26.17
C SER A 111 3.00 -20.08 -26.73
N LEU A 112 3.83 -20.92 -26.11
CA LEU A 112 5.21 -21.17 -26.53
C LEU A 112 5.27 -21.89 -27.88
N GLU A 113 4.42 -22.89 -28.10
CA GLU A 113 4.32 -23.60 -29.38
C GLU A 113 3.94 -22.65 -30.53
N LYS A 114 2.93 -21.77 -30.33
CA LYS A 114 2.56 -20.75 -31.32
C LYS A 114 3.73 -19.80 -31.65
N LYS A 115 4.47 -19.35 -30.64
CA LYS A 115 5.67 -18.48 -30.82
C LYS A 115 6.79 -19.21 -31.55
N LEU A 116 7.06 -20.46 -31.19
CA LEU A 116 8.11 -21.29 -31.79
C LEU A 116 7.79 -21.63 -33.25
N ASN A 117 6.53 -21.91 -33.58
CA ASN A 117 6.10 -22.14 -34.97
C ASN A 117 6.19 -20.86 -35.82
N ALA A 118 5.80 -19.71 -35.27
CA ALA A 118 6.01 -18.40 -35.93
C ALA A 118 7.50 -18.10 -36.18
N LEU A 119 8.38 -18.43 -35.21
CA LEU A 119 9.83 -18.28 -35.36
C LEU A 119 10.40 -19.22 -36.44
N LYS A 120 10.03 -20.50 -36.45
CA LYS A 120 10.42 -21.44 -37.52
C LYS A 120 10.04 -20.92 -38.91
N THR A 121 8.76 -20.53 -39.08
CA THR A 121 8.28 -19.96 -40.34
C THR A 121 9.06 -18.71 -40.75
N LEU A 122 9.46 -17.86 -39.81
CA LEU A 122 10.29 -16.69 -40.11
C LEU A 122 11.70 -17.08 -40.58
N VAL A 123 12.34 -18.07 -39.94
CA VAL A 123 13.66 -18.59 -40.35
C VAL A 123 13.58 -19.18 -41.75
N ASP A 124 12.61 -20.05 -42.03
CA ASP A 124 12.41 -20.64 -43.37
C ASP A 124 12.25 -19.55 -44.46
N LYS A 125 11.60 -18.43 -44.12
CA LYS A 125 11.41 -17.29 -45.02
C LYS A 125 12.63 -16.39 -45.15
N ALA A 126 13.44 -16.25 -44.10
CA ALA A 126 14.73 -15.58 -44.19
C ALA A 126 15.72 -16.36 -45.06
N GLU A 127 15.79 -17.68 -44.89
CA GLU A 127 16.62 -18.56 -45.73
C GLU A 127 16.20 -18.54 -47.20
N GLN A 128 14.90 -18.56 -47.48
CA GLN A 128 14.36 -18.40 -48.84
C GLN A 128 14.70 -17.01 -49.42
N ALA A 129 14.48 -15.94 -48.65
CA ALA A 129 14.73 -14.58 -49.10
C ALA A 129 16.21 -14.32 -49.45
N VAL A 130 17.15 -14.79 -48.63
CA VAL A 130 18.59 -14.61 -48.90
C VAL A 130 19.07 -15.51 -50.04
N LYS A 131 18.51 -16.71 -50.20
CA LYS A 131 18.86 -17.66 -51.28
C LYS A 131 18.40 -17.18 -52.65
N ASP A 132 17.21 -16.58 -52.72
CA ASP A 132 16.64 -16.07 -53.98
C ASP A 132 17.21 -14.70 -54.35
N TYR A 133 17.88 -14.02 -53.41
CA TYR A 133 18.49 -12.72 -53.61
C TYR A 133 19.79 -12.80 -54.44
N LYS A 134 19.96 -11.85 -55.37
CA LYS A 134 21.19 -11.70 -56.16
C LYS A 134 21.97 -10.49 -55.67
N TYR A 135 23.23 -10.71 -55.31
CA TYR A 135 24.14 -9.65 -54.88
C TYR A 135 24.33 -8.59 -55.97
N ASP A 136 24.23 -7.33 -55.58
CA ASP A 136 24.33 -6.16 -56.45
C ASP A 136 25.52 -5.31 -56.00
N SER A 137 26.62 -5.40 -56.72
CA SER A 137 27.86 -4.63 -56.44
C SER A 137 27.75 -3.14 -56.79
N SER A 138 26.68 -2.73 -57.48
CA SER A 138 26.46 -1.35 -57.94
C SER A 138 25.45 -0.57 -57.09
N LEU A 139 24.95 -1.20 -56.02
CA LEU A 139 23.90 -0.70 -55.16
C LEU A 139 24.33 0.55 -54.38
N LYS A 140 23.47 1.58 -54.36
CA LYS A 140 23.68 2.83 -53.60
C LYS A 140 22.59 3.02 -52.56
N LEU A 141 22.85 3.90 -51.58
CA LEU A 141 21.92 4.22 -50.49
C LEU A 141 20.52 4.60 -51.02
N ASP A 142 20.44 5.46 -52.03
CA ASP A 142 19.18 5.91 -52.66
C ASP A 142 18.31 4.76 -53.22
N ASN A 143 18.91 3.59 -53.50
CA ASN A 143 18.20 2.42 -54.01
C ASN A 143 17.57 1.55 -52.92
N VAL A 144 17.84 1.83 -51.64
CA VAL A 144 17.41 1.02 -50.50
C VAL A 144 16.63 1.88 -49.52
N LYS A 145 15.32 1.62 -49.40
CA LYS A 145 14.48 2.27 -48.40
C LYS A 145 14.40 1.41 -47.15
N PHE A 146 14.83 1.96 -46.03
CA PHE A 146 14.74 1.36 -44.69
C PHE A 146 14.43 2.46 -43.66
N CYS A 147 13.98 2.09 -42.48
CA CYS A 147 13.77 3.03 -41.38
C CYS A 147 14.80 2.75 -40.28
N GLU A 148 15.72 3.68 -40.06
CA GLU A 148 16.63 3.59 -38.92
C GLU A 148 15.87 3.77 -37.61
N ALA A 149 16.09 2.85 -36.67
CA ALA A 149 15.46 2.85 -35.35
C ALA A 149 15.95 4.01 -34.48
N GLU A 150 17.21 4.44 -34.65
CA GLU A 150 17.80 5.55 -33.89
C GLU A 150 17.27 6.93 -34.33
N ARG A 151 16.80 7.06 -35.58
CA ARG A 151 16.18 8.29 -36.12
C ARG A 151 14.68 8.40 -35.79
N LEU A 152 14.13 7.53 -34.94
CA LEU A 152 12.73 7.54 -34.50
C LEU A 152 12.60 8.15 -33.09
N TYR A 153 11.93 9.30 -33.00
CA TYR A 153 11.56 9.92 -31.72
C TYR A 153 10.17 9.48 -31.25
N ASN A 154 9.91 9.55 -29.94
CA ASN A 154 8.64 9.09 -29.34
C ASN A 154 7.36 9.75 -29.92
N ASN A 155 7.49 10.96 -30.48
CA ASN A 155 6.38 11.72 -31.08
C ASN A 155 6.44 11.76 -32.63
N ASP A 156 7.18 10.85 -33.26
CA ASP A 156 7.25 10.76 -34.71
C ASP A 156 5.89 10.37 -35.30
N ALA A 157 5.41 11.13 -36.30
CA ALA A 157 4.11 10.93 -36.93
C ALA A 157 3.94 9.55 -37.63
N ARG A 158 5.03 8.80 -37.81
CA ARG A 158 5.04 7.43 -38.33
C ARG A 158 4.74 6.36 -37.29
N LEU A 159 4.60 6.74 -36.01
CA LEU A 159 4.39 5.83 -34.88
C LEU A 159 2.99 5.99 -34.28
N GLU A 160 2.39 4.86 -33.92
CA GLU A 160 1.14 4.77 -33.17
C GLU A 160 1.44 4.33 -31.73
N TYR A 161 0.85 4.96 -30.72
CA TYR A 161 1.04 4.55 -29.33
C TYR A 161 0.41 3.17 -29.09
N SER A 162 1.23 2.20 -28.68
CA SER A 162 0.78 0.84 -28.37
C SER A 162 0.72 0.60 -26.87
N GLU A 163 -0.49 0.33 -26.37
CA GLU A 163 -0.72 0.01 -24.97
C GLU A 163 -0.07 -1.32 -24.53
N LYS A 164 0.26 -2.20 -25.48
CA LYS A 164 1.04 -3.44 -25.26
C LYS A 164 2.52 -3.16 -24.98
N PHE A 165 3.09 -2.15 -25.65
CA PHE A 165 4.53 -1.84 -25.59
C PHE A 165 4.86 -0.57 -24.79
N LYS A 166 3.84 0.19 -24.35
CA LYS A 166 3.94 1.47 -23.64
C LYS A 166 4.78 2.53 -24.37
N LYS A 167 4.80 2.48 -25.71
CA LYS A 167 5.55 3.40 -26.58
C LYS A 167 4.94 3.49 -27.98
N GLY A 168 5.38 4.47 -28.75
CA GLY A 168 5.11 4.55 -30.19
C GLY A 168 5.75 3.36 -30.93
N VAL A 169 4.99 2.72 -31.80
CA VAL A 169 5.44 1.61 -32.66
C VAL A 169 4.90 1.77 -34.08
N ASN A 170 5.53 1.11 -35.05
CA ASN A 170 4.99 0.97 -36.40
C ASN A 170 4.55 -0.49 -36.63
N TYR A 171 3.41 -0.69 -37.31
CA TYR A 171 2.83 -2.01 -37.63
C TYR A 171 2.91 -2.36 -39.13
N THR A 172 3.61 -1.55 -39.93
CA THR A 172 3.65 -1.64 -41.41
C THR A 172 5.04 -1.93 -41.98
N TYR A 173 6.10 -1.64 -41.23
CA TYR A 173 7.49 -1.94 -41.60
C TYR A 173 8.36 -2.10 -40.34
N SER A 174 9.55 -2.69 -40.48
CA SER A 174 10.52 -2.86 -39.39
C SER A 174 11.45 -1.65 -39.22
N GLY A 175 11.94 -1.46 -38.00
CA GLY A 175 13.02 -0.53 -37.68
C GLY A 175 14.36 -1.26 -37.70
N VAL A 176 15.33 -0.73 -38.41
CA VAL A 176 16.69 -1.27 -38.55
C VAL A 176 17.63 -0.56 -37.56
N HIS A 177 18.47 -1.32 -36.87
CA HIS A 177 19.54 -0.79 -36.03
C HIS A 177 20.89 -1.04 -36.72
N ILE A 178 21.65 0.02 -36.99
CA ILE A 178 23.02 -0.04 -37.52
C ILE A 178 23.93 0.63 -36.47
N PRO A 179 24.85 -0.11 -35.82
CA PRO A 179 25.80 0.50 -34.88
C PRO A 179 26.65 1.58 -35.54
N VAL A 180 27.01 2.62 -34.79
CA VAL A 180 27.75 3.80 -35.28
C VAL A 180 29.15 3.49 -35.83
N GLU A 181 29.72 2.33 -35.46
CA GLU A 181 31.00 1.84 -35.97
C GLU A 181 30.90 1.22 -37.38
N ILE A 182 29.68 0.98 -37.89
CA ILE A 182 29.43 0.36 -39.19
C ILE A 182 28.98 1.42 -40.20
N PHE A 183 29.67 1.49 -41.34
CA PHE A 183 29.32 2.42 -42.41
C PHE A 183 28.08 1.95 -43.18
N GLU A 184 26.95 2.66 -43.03
CA GLU A 184 25.64 2.28 -43.58
C GLU A 184 25.58 2.23 -45.12
N GLU A 185 26.40 3.04 -45.81
CA GLU A 185 26.47 3.03 -47.28
C GLU A 185 27.36 1.89 -47.84
N SER A 186 27.93 1.04 -46.99
CA SER A 186 28.67 -0.14 -47.44
C SER A 186 27.77 -1.03 -48.30
N VAL A 187 28.25 -1.40 -49.50
CA VAL A 187 27.49 -2.23 -50.46
C VAL A 187 27.03 -3.56 -49.81
N GLU A 188 27.82 -4.12 -48.89
CA GLU A 188 27.44 -5.33 -48.14
C GLU A 188 26.23 -5.08 -47.22
N ILE A 189 26.22 -3.97 -46.49
CA ILE A 189 25.09 -3.55 -45.64
C ILE A 189 23.86 -3.25 -46.49
N LEU A 190 24.01 -2.47 -47.57
CA LEU A 190 22.91 -2.13 -48.49
C LEU A 190 22.26 -3.38 -49.11
N ASN A 191 23.06 -4.40 -49.48
CA ASN A 191 22.54 -5.67 -49.95
C ASN A 191 21.76 -6.40 -48.83
N GLY A 192 22.31 -6.42 -47.61
CA GLY A 192 21.64 -6.94 -46.41
C GLY A 192 20.26 -6.31 -46.18
N LEU A 193 20.20 -4.98 -46.12
CA LEU A 193 18.97 -4.20 -45.96
C LEU A 193 17.95 -4.48 -47.07
N LYS A 194 18.40 -4.59 -48.33
CA LYS A 194 17.54 -4.81 -49.49
C LYS A 194 16.84 -6.17 -49.48
N TRP A 195 17.51 -7.25 -49.08
CA TRP A 195 16.86 -8.57 -48.99
C TRP A 195 16.03 -8.73 -47.70
N THR A 196 16.52 -8.22 -46.56
CA THR A 196 15.80 -8.29 -45.26
C THR A 196 14.49 -7.51 -45.26
N ASN A 197 14.37 -6.41 -46.03
CA ASN A 197 13.12 -5.68 -46.23
C ASN A 197 11.96 -6.56 -46.74
N THR A 198 12.25 -7.71 -47.37
CA THR A 198 11.20 -8.66 -47.80
C THR A 198 10.53 -9.42 -46.65
N LEU A 199 11.10 -9.37 -45.43
CA LEU A 199 10.62 -10.07 -44.24
C LEU A 199 9.51 -9.32 -43.50
N ASP A 200 9.31 -8.02 -43.76
CA ASP A 200 8.29 -7.19 -43.10
C ASP A 200 6.89 -7.77 -43.20
N LYS A 201 6.52 -8.30 -44.38
CA LYS A 201 5.25 -9.02 -44.57
C LYS A 201 5.10 -10.21 -43.61
N HIS A 202 6.18 -10.94 -43.34
CA HIS A 202 6.19 -12.10 -42.44
C HIS A 202 6.19 -11.69 -40.97
N PHE A 203 6.85 -10.59 -40.60
CA PHE A 203 6.71 -9.99 -39.26
C PHE A 203 5.24 -9.58 -39.00
N ILE A 204 4.58 -8.93 -39.96
CA ILE A 204 3.16 -8.53 -39.87
C ILE A 204 2.23 -9.75 -39.76
N GLU A 205 2.45 -10.78 -40.58
CA GLU A 205 1.69 -12.04 -40.47
C GLU A 205 1.87 -12.72 -39.11
N ASN A 206 3.11 -12.81 -38.62
CA ASN A 206 3.42 -13.43 -37.33
C ASN A 206 2.83 -12.63 -36.16
N ALA A 207 2.82 -11.30 -36.24
CA ALA A 207 2.11 -10.45 -35.28
C ALA A 207 0.62 -10.83 -35.24
N LYS A 208 -0.06 -10.88 -36.39
CA LYS A 208 -1.49 -11.26 -36.48
C LYS A 208 -1.79 -12.67 -35.95
N ARG A 209 -0.88 -13.63 -36.13
CA ARG A 209 -1.02 -15.01 -35.63
C ARG A 209 -0.78 -15.15 -34.12
N THR A 210 0.00 -14.25 -33.52
CA THR A 210 0.44 -14.35 -32.11
C THR A 210 -0.15 -13.27 -31.19
N SER A 211 -0.92 -12.32 -31.72
CA SER A 211 -1.47 -11.18 -30.97
C SER A 211 -2.75 -11.47 -30.17
N GLN A 212 -3.28 -12.71 -30.20
CA GLN A 212 -4.50 -13.10 -29.46
C GLN A 212 -4.19 -13.77 -28.10
N ILE A 213 -3.33 -13.13 -27.31
CA ILE A 213 -3.07 -13.46 -25.88
C ILE A 213 -2.91 -12.14 -25.13
#